data_AF-A0A1Q5FLG7-F1
#
_entry.id   AF-A0A1Q5FLG7-F1
#
_cell.length_a   1.000
_cell.length_b   1.000
_cell.length_c   1.000
_cell.angle_alpha   90.00
_cell.angle_beta   90.00
_cell.angle_gamma   90.00
#
_symmetry.space_group_name_H-M   'P 1'
#
loop_
_entity.id
_entity.type
_entity.pdbx_description
1 polymer ?
#
loop_
_entity_poly.entity_id
_entity_poly.type
_entity_poly.pdbx_seq_one_letter_code
_entity_poly.pdbx_strand_id
1 'polypeptide(L)'
;MARQPPRGRGNGRAHHDGHDGRPQGSGGIPDGLLIGLLALFLAATLVAWTATGLAGLFAHGAWPDGVTFTRSPLALRELATAPQDLPAAWPGTPAAQLSGYGLFWGLFIGELMVLLVLTVFTLGVVSRARAVRERRREERASTAYEPQLPTDKPAPTPPHEQPQAQPPQAEALARAQAAPRTHTITPPPPAEETPPPPETGTALLPSPRTPLLVYAPAPARRPTVVQAIHDAEGPALVVTSDPTVWAETKDARAKLGPVLVYDPGHLCDTPARLHWSPTAGCELPDTAAARAAALLAPVRPQARIDAAVADTAQTLLQCWLHAAAVDGRPFRQVARWASGSAAHEPVRLLRTHPKAASGLAGLLESALTAYPERREMAQELTVRAFSALSSVHIREACAPNRSDAAALESFAREGGTLYLVGEPIEDPRSRPGAMPLLTALAADVVEHGRRMAARSTDGRLDPPMTLVLDDVAAVAPLPQLPELLATGEMRGMPALVLLRSQEQGRARWRETLHTPAPGIG
;
A
#
# COMPACT_ATOMS: atom_id res chain seq x y z
N MET A 1 -49.98 21.67 61.35
CA MET A 1 -51.22 22.46 61.12
C MET A 1 -51.06 23.30 59.86
N ALA A 2 -52.18 23.72 59.25
CA ALA A 2 -52.45 24.98 58.50
C ALA A 2 -51.28 25.89 58.03
N ARG A 3 -51.32 26.57 56.86
CA ARG A 3 -52.38 26.77 55.84
C ARG A 3 -51.77 27.37 54.54
N GLN A 4 -52.49 27.26 53.41
CA GLN A 4 -52.37 28.10 52.20
C GLN A 4 -53.33 29.32 52.30
N PRO A 5 -53.38 30.27 51.32
CA PRO A 5 -52.37 30.91 50.46
C PRO A 5 -52.38 32.45 50.69
N PRO A 6 -52.12 33.38 49.71
CA PRO A 6 -53.02 33.67 48.58
C PRO A 6 -52.31 33.95 47.22
N ARG A 7 -53.07 34.37 46.19
CA ARG A 7 -52.61 34.70 44.81
C ARG A 7 -52.90 36.17 44.43
N GLY A 8 -52.07 36.77 43.57
CA GLY A 8 -52.39 37.94 42.74
C GLY A 8 -51.18 38.35 41.86
N ARG A 9 -51.13 38.04 40.56
CA ARG A 9 -51.75 38.71 39.37
C ARG A 9 -51.18 40.10 39.02
N GLY A 10 -50.53 40.20 37.86
CA GLY A 10 -50.34 41.46 37.11
C GLY A 10 -49.04 41.52 36.29
N ASN A 11 -49.14 41.39 34.95
CA ASN A 11 -48.21 41.74 33.85
C ASN A 11 -46.67 41.66 34.06
N GLY A 12 -45.85 41.10 33.15
CA GLY A 12 -46.11 40.43 31.87
C GLY A 12 -45.36 41.05 30.68
N ARG A 13 -44.41 40.31 30.09
CA ARG A 13 -44.00 40.39 28.67
C ARG A 13 -43.20 39.15 28.26
N ALA A 14 -43.29 38.80 26.98
CA ALA A 14 -42.88 37.51 26.44
C ALA A 14 -41.37 37.24 26.45
N HIS A 15 -41.02 35.97 26.64
CA HIS A 15 -39.98 35.31 25.85
C HIS A 15 -40.59 34.06 25.20
N HIS A 16 -40.15 33.71 23.99
CA HIS A 16 -40.63 32.55 23.26
C HIS A 16 -39.78 31.32 23.60
N ASP A 17 -40.42 30.24 24.02
CA ASP A 17 -39.84 28.90 24.10
C ASP A 17 -40.58 27.95 23.15
N GLY A 18 -39.86 26.91 22.71
CA GLY A 18 -40.46 25.67 22.20
C GLY A 18 -40.41 25.44 20.69
N HIS A 19 -39.39 24.68 20.25
CA HIS A 19 -39.63 23.46 19.47
C HIS A 19 -38.47 22.45 19.61
N ASP A 20 -38.75 21.30 20.22
CA ASP A 20 -37.80 20.17 20.34
C ASP A 20 -37.66 19.43 19.00
N GLY A 21 -36.68 19.86 18.19
CA GLY A 21 -36.33 19.20 16.93
C GLY A 21 -35.58 17.87 17.10
N ARG A 22 -36.27 16.82 17.56
CA ARG A 22 -35.70 15.45 17.54
C ARG A 22 -35.46 14.99 16.09
N PRO A 23 -34.23 14.60 15.69
CA PRO A 23 -34.02 13.99 14.39
C PRO A 23 -34.56 12.56 14.37
N GLN A 24 -35.80 12.39 13.88
CA GLN A 24 -36.28 11.07 13.50
C GLN A 24 -35.54 10.62 12.23
N GLY A 25 -34.73 9.57 12.37
CA GLY A 25 -34.03 8.95 11.24
C GLY A 25 -34.99 8.25 10.30
N SER A 26 -35.57 9.01 9.35
CA SER A 26 -36.28 8.43 8.22
C SER A 26 -35.30 7.61 7.37
N GLY A 27 -35.59 6.33 7.17
CA GLY A 27 -34.80 5.42 6.34
C GLY A 27 -34.98 5.69 4.85
N GLY A 28 -34.54 6.87 4.39
CA GLY A 28 -34.50 7.20 2.97
C GLY A 28 -33.47 6.33 2.24
N ILE A 29 -33.86 5.78 1.08
CA ILE A 29 -32.89 5.22 0.13
C ILE A 29 -31.96 6.37 -0.27
N PRO A 30 -30.62 6.24 -0.16
CA PRO A 30 -29.72 7.37 -0.43
C PRO A 30 -29.86 7.83 -1.88
N ASP A 31 -29.99 9.14 -2.10
CA ASP A 31 -30.29 9.72 -3.42
C ASP A 31 -29.29 9.30 -4.50
N GLY A 32 -28.01 9.11 -4.13
CA GLY A 32 -26.98 8.60 -5.04
C GLY A 32 -27.26 7.17 -5.57
N LEU A 33 -27.95 6.33 -4.80
CA LEU A 33 -28.36 4.99 -5.23
C LEU A 33 -29.60 5.06 -6.14
N LEU A 34 -30.55 5.97 -5.87
CA LEU A 34 -31.67 6.24 -6.76
C LEU A 34 -31.18 6.80 -8.12
N ILE A 35 -30.29 7.79 -8.10
CA ILE A 35 -29.68 8.37 -9.30
C ILE A 35 -28.84 7.32 -10.06
N GLY A 36 -28.04 6.51 -9.33
CA GLY A 36 -27.24 5.45 -9.93
C GLY A 36 -28.08 4.36 -10.61
N LEU A 37 -29.19 3.93 -9.98
CA LEU A 37 -30.11 2.95 -10.54
C LEU A 37 -30.88 3.53 -11.76
N LEU A 38 -31.29 4.79 -11.70
CA LEU A 38 -31.92 5.49 -12.83
C LEU A 38 -30.96 5.60 -14.03
N ALA A 39 -29.69 5.94 -13.79
CA ALA A 39 -28.67 6.04 -14.82
C ALA A 39 -28.33 4.66 -15.43
N LEU A 40 -28.24 3.61 -14.60
CA LEU A 40 -28.05 2.23 -15.05
C LEU A 40 -29.21 1.75 -15.92
N PHE A 41 -30.45 2.03 -15.52
CA PHE A 41 -31.65 1.69 -16.29
C PHE A 41 -31.66 2.40 -17.64
N LEU A 42 -31.38 3.72 -17.66
CA LEU A 42 -31.32 4.50 -18.89
C LEU A 42 -30.21 3.99 -19.83
N ALA A 43 -29.03 3.67 -19.30
CA ALA A 43 -27.94 3.07 -20.07
C ALA A 43 -28.32 1.69 -20.65
N ALA A 44 -29.01 0.84 -19.89
CA ALA A 44 -29.48 -0.46 -20.34
C ALA A 44 -30.60 -0.36 -21.42
N THR A 45 -31.45 0.67 -21.37
CA THR A 45 -32.46 0.92 -22.40
C THR A 45 -31.85 1.45 -23.71
N LEU A 46 -30.81 2.29 -23.63
CA LEU A 46 -30.00 2.67 -24.78
C LEU A 46 -29.29 1.43 -25.36
N VAL A 47 -28.61 0.69 -24.47
CA VAL A 47 -28.19 -0.72 -24.54
C VAL A 47 -28.96 -1.56 -25.57
N ALA A 48 -30.20 -1.89 -25.17
CA ALA A 48 -31.10 -2.77 -25.91
C ALA A 48 -31.54 -2.18 -27.26
N TRP A 49 -31.68 -0.85 -27.36
CA TRP A 49 -32.10 -0.20 -28.59
C TRP A 49 -30.99 -0.20 -29.65
N THR A 50 -29.76 0.17 -29.29
CA THR A 50 -28.62 0.15 -30.21
C THR A 50 -28.28 -1.27 -30.63
N ALA A 51 -28.21 -2.22 -29.69
CA ALA A 51 -27.95 -3.62 -30.00
C ALA A 51 -29.03 -4.25 -30.91
N THR A 52 -30.33 -3.91 -30.74
CA THR A 52 -31.39 -4.39 -31.64
C THR A 52 -31.20 -3.86 -33.07
N GLY A 53 -30.96 -2.55 -33.21
CA GLY A 53 -30.80 -1.91 -34.51
C GLY A 53 -29.55 -2.35 -35.26
N LEU A 54 -28.41 -2.43 -34.55
CA LEU A 54 -27.15 -2.94 -35.10
C LEU A 54 -27.24 -4.42 -35.48
N ALA A 55 -27.87 -5.27 -34.66
CA ALA A 55 -28.04 -6.68 -35.00
C ALA A 55 -28.91 -6.87 -36.26
N GLY A 56 -29.98 -6.09 -36.42
CA GLY A 56 -30.76 -6.04 -37.66
C GLY A 56 -29.95 -5.57 -38.87
N LEU A 57 -29.17 -4.49 -38.71
CA LEU A 57 -28.29 -3.95 -39.74
C LEU A 57 -27.22 -4.95 -40.21
N PHE A 58 -26.60 -5.69 -39.28
CA PHE A 58 -25.62 -6.72 -39.60
C PHE A 58 -26.24 -8.01 -40.16
N ALA A 59 -27.48 -8.36 -39.80
CA ALA A 59 -28.16 -9.56 -40.31
C ALA A 59 -28.79 -9.34 -41.70
N HIS A 60 -29.37 -8.17 -41.95
CA HIS A 60 -30.23 -7.91 -43.11
C HIS A 60 -29.85 -6.67 -43.94
N GLY A 61 -28.77 -5.97 -43.59
CA GLY A 61 -28.26 -4.82 -44.36
C GLY A 61 -29.05 -3.52 -44.20
N ALA A 62 -30.11 -3.51 -43.39
CA ALA A 62 -30.96 -2.36 -43.13
C ALA A 62 -31.34 -2.27 -41.64
N TRP A 63 -31.63 -1.07 -41.16
CA TRP A 63 -32.13 -0.86 -39.80
C TRP A 63 -33.61 -1.31 -39.71
N PRO A 64 -34.03 -2.13 -38.73
CA PRO A 64 -35.39 -2.67 -38.71
C PRO A 64 -36.48 -1.62 -38.43
N ASP A 65 -37.62 -1.76 -39.11
CA ASP A 65 -38.77 -0.89 -38.96
C ASP A 65 -39.44 -1.08 -37.58
N GLY A 66 -39.85 0.00 -36.93
CA GLY A 66 -40.58 -0.04 -35.66
C GLY A 66 -39.72 -0.14 -34.38
N VAL A 67 -38.39 -0.34 -34.50
CA VAL A 67 -37.44 -0.37 -33.36
C VAL A 67 -37.26 1.04 -32.77
N THR A 68 -38.18 1.39 -31.88
CA THR A 68 -38.36 2.72 -31.29
C THR A 68 -37.78 2.78 -29.88
N PHE A 69 -36.95 3.80 -29.61
CA PHE A 69 -36.31 4.01 -28.31
C PHE A 69 -37.32 4.02 -27.14
N THR A 70 -38.52 4.58 -27.36
CA THR A 70 -39.62 4.64 -26.38
C THR A 70 -40.21 3.28 -25.98
N ARG A 71 -40.01 2.22 -26.78
CA ARG A 71 -40.40 0.84 -26.44
C ARG A 71 -39.28 0.00 -25.81
N SER A 72 -38.03 0.46 -25.87
CA SER A 72 -36.89 -0.27 -25.30
C SER A 72 -37.02 -0.69 -23.81
N PRO A 73 -37.70 0.05 -22.91
CA PRO A 73 -37.88 -0.42 -21.52
C PRO A 73 -38.83 -1.62 -21.38
N LEU A 74 -39.79 -1.75 -22.30
CA LEU A 74 -40.69 -2.90 -22.37
C LEU A 74 -39.99 -4.08 -23.06
N ALA A 75 -39.28 -3.83 -24.17
CA ALA A 75 -38.49 -4.86 -24.84
C ALA A 75 -37.44 -5.49 -23.90
N LEU A 76 -36.76 -4.67 -23.08
CA LEU A 76 -35.80 -5.15 -22.08
C LEU A 76 -36.45 -6.00 -20.98
N ARG A 77 -37.71 -5.72 -20.61
CA ARG A 77 -38.48 -6.54 -19.68
C ARG A 77 -38.85 -7.88 -20.29
N GLU A 78 -39.39 -7.90 -21.51
CA GLU A 78 -39.77 -9.16 -22.18
C GLU A 78 -38.56 -10.04 -22.47
N LEU A 79 -37.41 -9.46 -22.86
CA LEU A 79 -36.14 -10.18 -23.03
C LEU A 79 -35.59 -10.75 -21.71
N ALA A 80 -35.90 -10.14 -20.56
CA ALA A 80 -35.52 -10.69 -19.26
C ALA A 80 -36.37 -11.92 -18.87
N THR A 81 -37.59 -12.05 -19.39
CA THR A 81 -38.47 -13.21 -19.17
C THR A 81 -38.37 -14.26 -20.29
N ALA A 82 -38.05 -13.87 -21.52
CA ALA A 82 -37.97 -14.72 -22.70
C ALA A 82 -36.72 -14.37 -23.55
N PRO A 83 -35.49 -14.68 -23.08
CA PRO A 83 -34.24 -14.20 -23.69
C PRO A 83 -33.92 -14.74 -25.09
N GLN A 84 -34.76 -15.62 -25.66
CA GLN A 84 -34.61 -16.14 -27.02
C GLN A 84 -35.63 -15.54 -28.00
N ASP A 85 -36.65 -14.81 -27.53
CA ASP A 85 -37.77 -14.33 -28.33
C ASP A 85 -37.68 -12.81 -28.60
N LEU A 86 -36.81 -12.44 -29.55
CA LEU A 86 -36.73 -11.07 -30.05
C LEU A 86 -38.03 -10.55 -30.69
N PRO A 87 -38.80 -11.35 -31.47
CA PRO A 87 -40.11 -10.94 -31.97
C PRO A 87 -41.12 -10.54 -30.88
N ALA A 88 -41.18 -11.27 -29.76
CA ALA A 88 -42.03 -10.90 -28.62
C ALA A 88 -41.60 -9.57 -27.97
N ALA A 89 -40.30 -9.27 -27.95
CA ALA A 89 -39.78 -8.00 -27.44
C ALA A 89 -40.08 -6.80 -28.36
N TRP A 90 -40.20 -7.03 -29.67
CA TRP A 90 -40.45 -6.00 -30.69
C TRP A 90 -41.67 -6.33 -31.58
N PRO A 91 -42.90 -6.42 -31.02
CA PRO A 91 -44.10 -6.90 -31.73
C PRO A 91 -44.65 -5.91 -32.79
N GLY A 92 -43.95 -4.81 -33.06
CA GLY A 92 -44.22 -3.88 -34.17
C GLY A 92 -43.26 -4.01 -35.35
N THR A 93 -42.26 -4.89 -35.25
CA THR A 93 -41.22 -5.10 -36.26
C THR A 93 -41.46 -6.45 -36.97
N PRO A 94 -41.42 -6.53 -38.31
CA PRO A 94 -41.53 -7.81 -39.01
C PRO A 94 -40.45 -8.80 -38.55
N ALA A 95 -40.83 -10.01 -38.14
CA ALA A 95 -39.88 -11.00 -37.60
C ALA A 95 -38.75 -11.34 -38.59
N ALA A 96 -38.98 -11.22 -39.90
CA ALA A 96 -37.98 -11.41 -40.96
C ALA A 96 -36.93 -10.28 -41.06
N GLN A 97 -37.06 -9.18 -40.30
CA GLN A 97 -36.04 -8.13 -40.16
C GLN A 97 -35.19 -8.30 -38.88
N LEU A 98 -35.61 -9.14 -37.94
CA LEU A 98 -34.94 -9.31 -36.64
C LEU A 98 -33.85 -10.39 -36.72
N SER A 99 -32.66 -10.08 -36.20
CA SER A 99 -31.54 -11.01 -36.12
C SER A 99 -31.82 -12.22 -35.22
N GLY A 100 -31.16 -13.35 -35.48
CA GLY A 100 -31.11 -14.45 -34.51
C GLY A 100 -30.51 -14.01 -33.17
N TYR A 101 -31.07 -14.51 -32.06
CA TYR A 101 -30.81 -14.06 -30.68
C TYR A 101 -29.32 -13.97 -30.32
N GLY A 102 -28.46 -14.87 -30.83
CA GLY A 102 -27.03 -14.88 -30.54
C GLY A 102 -26.28 -13.63 -31.03
N LEU A 103 -26.68 -13.04 -32.16
CA LEU A 103 -26.06 -11.81 -32.67
C LEU A 103 -26.44 -10.60 -31.81
N PHE A 104 -27.72 -10.51 -31.43
CA PHE A 104 -28.21 -9.49 -30.51
C PHE A 104 -27.51 -9.55 -29.15
N TRP A 105 -27.44 -10.72 -28.52
CA TRP A 105 -26.77 -10.86 -27.21
C TRP A 105 -25.26 -10.61 -27.30
N GLY A 106 -24.61 -10.99 -28.40
CA GLY A 106 -23.20 -10.65 -28.65
C GLY A 106 -22.95 -9.15 -28.70
N LEU A 107 -23.78 -8.40 -29.43
CA LEU A 107 -23.70 -6.94 -29.52
C LEU A 107 -24.07 -6.26 -28.19
N PHE A 108 -25.16 -6.67 -27.55
CA PHE A 108 -25.61 -6.14 -26.25
C PHE A 108 -24.53 -6.29 -25.15
N ILE A 109 -23.91 -7.46 -25.04
CA ILE A 109 -22.83 -7.70 -24.07
C ILE A 109 -21.55 -6.93 -24.46
N GLY A 110 -21.23 -6.84 -25.76
CA GLY A 110 -20.09 -6.07 -26.27
C GLY A 110 -20.21 -4.57 -25.97
N GLU A 111 -21.36 -3.96 -26.28
CA GLU A 111 -21.66 -2.55 -26.02
C GLU A 111 -21.66 -2.24 -24.52
N LEU A 112 -22.23 -3.11 -23.69
CA LEU A 112 -22.22 -2.99 -22.23
C LEU A 112 -20.78 -3.07 -21.67
N MET A 113 -19.94 -3.96 -22.18
CA MET A 113 -18.53 -4.05 -21.81
C MET A 113 -17.74 -2.79 -22.21
N VAL A 114 -17.98 -2.26 -23.41
CA VAL A 114 -17.35 -1.01 -23.87
C VAL A 114 -17.77 0.18 -23.00
N LEU A 115 -19.06 0.30 -22.66
CA LEU A 115 -19.55 1.33 -21.74
C LEU A 115 -18.96 1.20 -20.33
N LEU A 116 -18.83 -0.01 -19.81
CA LEU A 116 -18.18 -0.26 -18.51
C LEU A 116 -16.72 0.20 -18.52
N VAL A 117 -15.94 -0.21 -19.53
CA VAL A 117 -14.53 0.19 -19.68
C VAL A 117 -14.39 1.70 -19.85
N LEU A 118 -15.23 2.33 -20.66
CA LEU A 118 -15.21 3.78 -20.88
C LEU A 118 -15.63 4.57 -19.63
N THR A 119 -16.57 4.05 -18.83
CA THR A 119 -16.96 4.64 -17.54
C THR A 119 -15.82 4.57 -16.52
N VAL A 120 -15.17 3.41 -16.39
CA VAL A 120 -13.99 3.25 -15.49
C VAL A 120 -12.83 4.14 -15.95
N PHE A 121 -12.55 4.18 -17.26
CA PHE A 121 -11.49 5.02 -17.83
C PHE A 121 -11.74 6.51 -17.61
N THR A 122 -12.96 7.00 -17.91
CA THR A 122 -13.31 8.43 -17.70
C THR A 122 -13.29 8.80 -16.23
N LEU A 123 -13.74 7.93 -15.32
CA LEU A 123 -13.63 8.16 -13.87
C LEU A 123 -12.16 8.24 -13.40
N GLY A 124 -11.29 7.38 -13.92
CA GLY A 124 -9.85 7.41 -13.68
C GLY A 124 -9.16 8.67 -14.22
N VAL A 125 -9.55 9.14 -15.42
CA VAL A 125 -9.02 10.38 -16.01
C VAL A 125 -9.53 11.61 -15.26
N VAL A 126 -10.82 11.67 -14.89
CA VAL A 126 -11.42 12.82 -14.17
C VAL A 126 -10.88 12.94 -12.75
N SER A 127 -10.72 11.84 -12.02
CA SER A 127 -10.10 11.85 -10.68
C SER A 127 -8.65 12.33 -10.73
N ARG A 128 -7.84 11.80 -11.67
CA ARG A 128 -6.46 12.26 -11.89
C ARG A 128 -6.39 13.74 -12.28
N ALA A 129 -7.33 14.22 -13.12
CA ALA A 129 -7.41 15.61 -13.54
C ALA A 129 -7.87 16.57 -12.42
N ARG A 130 -8.73 16.13 -11.50
CA ARG A 130 -9.12 16.90 -10.30
C ARG A 130 -7.94 17.04 -9.34
N ALA A 131 -7.26 15.95 -9.00
CA ALA A 131 -6.09 15.98 -8.13
C ALA A 131 -4.96 16.90 -8.65
N VAL A 132 -4.74 16.96 -9.97
CA VAL A 132 -3.78 17.90 -10.59
C VAL A 132 -4.27 19.36 -10.55
N ARG A 133 -5.58 19.60 -10.65
CA ARG A 133 -6.17 20.96 -10.55
C ARG A 133 -6.19 21.48 -9.12
N GLU A 134 -6.40 20.61 -8.13
CA GLU A 134 -6.35 20.95 -6.71
C GLU A 134 -4.92 21.36 -6.30
N ARG A 135 -3.91 20.54 -6.64
CA ARG A 135 -2.49 20.89 -6.44
C ARG A 135 -2.11 22.23 -7.08
N ARG A 136 -2.52 22.48 -8.34
CA ARG A 136 -2.28 23.78 -9.01
C ARG A 136 -3.02 24.96 -8.38
N ARG A 137 -4.03 24.72 -7.54
CA ARG A 137 -4.75 25.75 -6.79
C ARG A 137 -4.10 26.01 -5.43
N GLU A 138 -3.57 24.97 -4.79
CA GLU A 138 -2.74 25.04 -3.59
C GLU A 138 -1.39 25.73 -3.88
N GLU A 139 -0.71 25.36 -4.97
CA GLU A 139 0.48 26.03 -5.49
C GLU A 139 0.23 27.54 -5.63
N ARG A 140 -0.81 27.95 -6.37
CA ARG A 140 -1.19 29.36 -6.55
C ARG A 140 -1.62 30.07 -5.27
N ALA A 141 -2.16 29.36 -4.28
CA ALA A 141 -2.46 29.94 -2.97
C ALA A 141 -1.18 30.19 -2.17
N SER A 142 -0.20 29.27 -2.23
CA SER A 142 1.09 29.43 -1.56
C SER A 142 1.93 30.56 -2.17
N THR A 143 1.97 30.71 -3.50
CA THR A 143 2.66 31.85 -4.17
C THR A 143 1.97 33.20 -3.91
N ALA A 144 0.74 33.23 -3.37
CA ALA A 144 0.02 34.44 -3.02
C ALA A 144 0.20 34.87 -1.55
N TYR A 145 0.95 34.12 -0.75
CA TYR A 145 1.17 34.39 0.67
C TYR A 145 2.66 34.29 1.06
N GLU A 146 3.45 35.24 0.59
CA GLU A 146 4.84 35.46 1.03
C GLU A 146 4.96 36.86 1.68
N PRO A 147 5.07 36.95 3.02
CA PRO A 147 5.19 38.23 3.72
C PRO A 147 6.59 38.84 3.52
N GLN A 148 6.68 39.94 2.76
CA GLN A 148 7.94 40.64 2.53
C GLN A 148 8.43 41.36 3.80
N LEU A 149 9.63 41.02 4.28
CA LEU A 149 10.34 41.85 5.26
C LEU A 149 10.94 43.10 4.59
N PRO A 150 11.03 44.23 5.31
CA PRO A 150 11.61 45.46 4.76
C PRO A 150 13.15 45.45 4.80
N THR A 151 13.76 45.82 3.68
CA THR A 151 15.19 46.15 3.55
C THR A 151 15.35 47.46 2.79
N ASP A 152 16.41 48.21 3.05
CA ASP A 152 16.56 49.63 2.64
C ASP A 152 16.62 49.89 1.12
N LYS A 153 16.24 51.13 0.77
CA LYS A 153 16.39 51.71 -0.58
C LYS A 153 17.84 52.11 -0.85
N PRO A 154 18.28 52.02 -2.11
CA PRO A 154 18.50 53.26 -2.88
C PRO A 154 17.75 53.31 -4.23
N ALA A 155 17.75 54.48 -4.87
CA ALA A 155 17.22 54.78 -6.21
C ALA A 155 17.95 56.03 -6.77
N PRO A 156 17.85 56.42 -8.08
CA PRO A 156 17.09 55.86 -9.22
C PRO A 156 18.05 55.16 -10.24
N THR A 157 17.92 55.06 -11.59
CA THR A 157 17.12 55.71 -12.66
C THR A 157 17.07 54.77 -13.92
N PRO A 158 16.25 55.03 -14.97
CA PRO A 158 15.91 54.08 -16.05
C PRO A 158 16.53 54.51 -17.42
N PRO A 159 16.02 54.16 -18.65
CA PRO A 159 14.98 53.19 -19.07
C PRO A 159 15.39 52.29 -20.29
N HIS A 160 14.37 51.71 -20.95
CA HIS A 160 14.29 51.04 -22.27
C HIS A 160 14.19 49.50 -22.25
N GLU A 161 13.50 48.81 -23.17
CA GLU A 161 12.28 49.09 -23.96
C GLU A 161 11.84 47.74 -24.59
N GLN A 162 10.53 47.48 -24.76
CA GLN A 162 10.05 46.24 -25.42
C GLN A 162 9.99 46.43 -26.94
N PRO A 163 10.17 45.37 -27.77
CA PRO A 163 8.97 44.68 -28.27
C PRO A 163 9.08 43.17 -28.59
N GLN A 164 7.97 42.48 -28.27
CA GLN A 164 7.26 41.35 -28.92
C GLN A 164 7.91 40.34 -29.92
N ALA A 165 7.27 39.15 -29.96
CA ALA A 165 7.43 38.03 -30.91
C ALA A 165 6.92 38.38 -32.34
N GLN A 166 6.91 37.53 -33.39
CA GLN A 166 6.65 36.06 -33.51
C GLN A 166 7.01 35.58 -34.96
N PRO A 167 6.84 34.30 -35.40
CA PRO A 167 7.71 33.15 -35.14
C PRO A 167 8.28 32.54 -36.48
N PRO A 168 8.37 31.21 -36.81
CA PRO A 168 9.47 30.73 -37.68
C PRO A 168 9.05 30.13 -39.04
N GLN A 169 10.03 29.98 -39.94
CA GLN A 169 9.97 29.07 -41.10
C GLN A 169 11.28 28.26 -41.22
N ALA A 170 11.22 27.16 -41.96
CA ALA A 170 12.29 26.17 -42.11
C ALA A 170 12.72 26.01 -43.58
N GLU A 171 13.65 25.08 -43.83
CA GLU A 171 14.11 24.62 -45.17
C GLU A 171 14.99 25.61 -45.98
N ALA A 172 15.97 25.18 -46.79
CA ALA A 172 16.69 23.90 -46.86
C ALA A 172 17.97 24.01 -47.75
N LEU A 173 18.75 22.91 -47.78
CA LEU A 173 19.57 22.43 -48.92
C LEU A 173 20.77 23.27 -49.47
N ALA A 174 21.96 22.90 -48.95
CA ALA A 174 23.01 22.17 -49.69
C ALA A 174 24.02 22.86 -50.64
N ARG A 175 25.19 22.19 -50.72
CA ARG A 175 26.32 22.29 -51.69
C ARG A 175 27.22 23.54 -51.58
N ALA A 176 28.53 23.46 -51.83
CA ALA A 176 29.47 22.31 -51.90
C ALA A 176 30.92 22.84 -51.97
N GLN A 177 31.93 22.01 -51.66
CA GLN A 177 33.08 21.70 -52.54
C GLN A 177 34.08 20.70 -51.91
N ALA A 178 34.99 20.18 -52.75
CA ALA A 178 35.98 19.13 -52.50
C ALA A 178 37.25 19.41 -53.35
N ALA A 179 38.46 18.91 -53.08
CA ALA A 179 38.99 18.28 -51.87
C ALA A 179 40.53 18.53 -51.68
N PRO A 180 41.47 17.58 -51.85
CA PRO A 180 42.41 17.27 -50.76
C PRO A 180 43.90 17.52 -51.05
N ARG A 181 44.69 17.84 -50.02
CA ARG A 181 46.17 17.70 -50.00
C ARG A 181 46.68 17.27 -48.62
N THR A 182 47.87 16.66 -48.59
CA THR A 182 48.43 15.88 -47.48
C THR A 182 49.76 16.48 -47.00
N HIS A 183 50.23 16.06 -45.80
CA HIS A 183 51.51 16.45 -45.14
C HIS A 183 51.49 17.90 -44.58
N THR A 184 52.03 18.22 -43.40
CA THR A 184 53.17 17.64 -42.65
C THR A 184 52.93 17.73 -41.11
N ILE A 185 53.80 17.11 -40.29
CA ILE A 185 53.70 17.01 -38.81
C ILE A 185 54.57 18.07 -38.09
N THR A 186 54.32 18.28 -36.78
CA THR A 186 55.12 19.02 -35.76
C THR A 186 54.94 20.57 -35.71
N PRO A 187 55.08 21.23 -34.53
CA PRO A 187 54.00 21.28 -33.52
C PRO A 187 53.65 22.69 -33.01
N PRO A 188 52.46 22.90 -32.40
CA PRO A 188 52.14 24.10 -31.60
C PRO A 188 52.61 23.98 -30.13
N PRO A 189 52.70 25.09 -29.37
CA PRO A 189 53.26 25.13 -28.00
C PRO A 189 52.15 25.04 -26.90
N PRO A 190 52.35 25.53 -25.65
CA PRO A 190 51.93 24.81 -24.44
C PRO A 190 50.42 24.90 -24.13
N ALA A 191 49.98 24.05 -23.18
CA ALA A 191 48.57 23.89 -22.82
C ALA A 191 47.93 25.14 -22.18
N GLU A 192 46.70 25.44 -22.60
CA GLU A 192 45.73 26.15 -21.76
C GLU A 192 45.02 25.13 -20.85
N GLU A 193 44.84 25.48 -19.58
CA GLU A 193 44.19 24.60 -18.60
C GLU A 193 42.67 24.56 -18.82
N THR A 194 42.16 23.44 -19.34
CA THR A 194 40.73 23.18 -19.34
C THR A 194 40.26 22.98 -17.89
N PRO A 195 39.29 23.76 -17.37
CA PRO A 195 38.78 23.55 -16.03
C PRO A 195 38.13 22.15 -15.93
N PRO A 196 38.32 21.42 -14.81
CA PRO A 196 37.72 20.10 -14.66
C PRO A 196 36.18 20.20 -14.70
N PRO A 197 35.48 19.18 -15.22
CA PRO A 197 34.03 19.11 -15.10
C PRO A 197 33.64 19.14 -13.61
N PRO A 198 32.47 19.71 -13.26
CA PRO A 198 32.06 19.81 -11.87
C PRO A 198 32.02 18.43 -11.23
N GLU A 199 32.86 18.23 -10.22
CA GLU A 199 32.85 17.02 -9.42
C GLU A 199 31.47 16.91 -8.75
N THR A 200 30.65 15.96 -9.21
CA THR A 200 29.43 15.57 -8.51
C THR A 200 29.87 14.90 -7.22
N GLY A 201 30.13 15.72 -6.19
CA GLY A 201 30.84 15.31 -4.98
C GLY A 201 30.25 14.05 -4.39
N THR A 202 31.01 12.95 -4.45
CA THR A 202 30.66 11.69 -3.81
C THR A 202 30.56 11.98 -2.32
N ALA A 203 29.33 12.12 -1.82
CA ALA A 203 29.09 12.45 -0.43
C ALA A 203 29.74 11.38 0.45
N LEU A 204 30.80 11.78 1.18
CA LEU A 204 31.47 10.93 2.15
C LEU A 204 30.46 10.58 3.24
N LEU A 205 29.82 9.42 3.10
CA LEU A 205 28.87 8.92 4.06
C LEU A 205 29.56 8.73 5.41
N PRO A 206 28.92 9.09 6.54
CA PRO A 206 29.44 8.75 7.85
C PRO A 206 29.56 7.23 7.99
N SER A 207 30.53 6.80 8.82
CA SER A 207 30.73 5.39 9.19
C SER A 207 29.40 4.70 9.54
N PRO A 208 29.20 3.40 9.21
CA PRO A 208 27.92 2.65 9.34
C PRO A 208 27.35 2.52 10.77
N ARG A 209 27.92 3.21 11.74
CA ARG A 209 27.46 3.31 13.12
C ARG A 209 26.35 4.35 13.26
N THR A 210 26.40 5.45 12.51
CA THR A 210 25.32 6.46 12.52
C THR A 210 24.08 5.96 11.76
N PRO A 211 22.87 6.00 12.34
CA PRO A 211 21.64 5.70 11.61
C PRO A 211 21.42 6.77 10.53
N LEU A 212 20.87 6.40 9.37
CA LEU A 212 20.74 7.31 8.24
C LEU A 212 19.41 7.11 7.52
N LEU A 213 18.69 8.21 7.29
CA LEU A 213 17.43 8.23 6.53
C LEU A 213 17.67 8.88 5.16
N VAL A 214 17.69 8.05 4.12
CA VAL A 214 17.97 8.46 2.73
C VAL A 214 16.67 8.49 1.93
N TYR A 215 16.41 9.58 1.22
CA TYR A 215 15.34 9.68 0.22
C TYR A 215 15.94 9.67 -1.18
N ALA A 216 15.72 8.59 -1.94
CA ALA A 216 16.28 8.46 -3.28
C ALA A 216 15.49 7.49 -4.18
N PRO A 217 15.47 7.70 -5.51
CA PRO A 217 14.92 6.74 -6.46
C PRO A 217 15.76 5.46 -6.50
N ALA A 218 15.13 4.33 -6.82
CA ALA A 218 15.73 2.99 -6.77
C ALA A 218 17.19 2.88 -7.31
N PRO A 219 17.54 3.34 -8.53
CA PRO A 219 18.91 3.21 -9.05
C PRO A 219 19.96 3.99 -8.24
N ALA A 220 19.57 5.04 -7.53
CA ALA A 220 20.48 5.83 -6.69
C ALA A 220 20.66 5.24 -5.28
N ARG A 221 19.78 4.33 -4.83
CA ARG A 221 19.88 3.67 -3.52
C ARG A 221 20.88 2.52 -3.52
N ARG A 222 20.91 1.73 -4.60
CA ARG A 222 21.64 0.45 -4.67
C ARG A 222 23.13 0.54 -4.28
N PRO A 223 23.94 1.54 -4.73
CA PRO A 223 25.34 1.65 -4.31
C PRO A 223 25.49 1.82 -2.79
N THR A 224 24.65 2.66 -2.18
CA THR A 224 24.62 2.89 -0.72
C THR A 224 24.23 1.62 0.05
N VAL A 225 23.29 0.84 -0.49
CA VAL A 225 22.84 -0.44 0.08
C VAL A 225 23.95 -1.48 0.05
N VAL A 226 24.58 -1.67 -1.11
CA VAL A 226 25.68 -2.65 -1.30
C VAL A 226 26.87 -2.29 -0.41
N GLN A 227 27.27 -1.02 -0.39
CA GLN A 227 28.36 -0.54 0.47
C GLN A 227 28.09 -0.80 1.96
N ALA A 228 26.89 -0.48 2.46
CA ALA A 228 26.53 -0.70 3.86
C ALA A 228 26.46 -2.18 4.28
N ILE A 229 26.25 -3.11 3.33
CA ILE A 229 26.29 -4.56 3.58
C ILE A 229 27.74 -5.06 3.66
N HIS A 230 28.65 -4.48 2.88
CA HIS A 230 30.09 -4.75 2.96
C HIS A 230 30.71 -4.17 4.24
N ASP A 231 30.32 -2.95 4.64
CA ASP A 231 30.86 -2.27 5.83
C ASP A 231 30.26 -2.75 7.16
N ALA A 232 29.30 -3.68 7.14
CA ALA A 232 28.69 -4.23 8.35
C ALA A 232 29.64 -5.17 9.10
N GLU A 233 30.32 -4.65 10.12
CA GLU A 233 31.31 -5.37 10.95
C GLU A 233 30.74 -6.63 11.65
N GLY A 234 29.47 -6.59 12.03
CA GLY A 234 28.76 -7.66 12.75
C GLY A 234 27.71 -8.39 11.90
N PRO A 235 26.70 -9.02 12.53
CA PRO A 235 25.57 -9.58 11.81
C PRO A 235 24.74 -8.49 11.12
N ALA A 236 23.91 -8.87 10.14
CA ALA A 236 23.08 -7.92 9.41
C ALA A 236 21.66 -8.43 9.09
N LEU A 237 20.71 -7.50 9.09
CA LEU A 237 19.37 -7.68 8.54
C LEU A 237 19.22 -6.78 7.31
N VAL A 238 19.00 -7.39 6.14
CA VAL A 238 18.82 -6.69 4.87
C VAL A 238 17.38 -6.84 4.42
N VAL A 239 16.63 -5.74 4.32
CA VAL A 239 15.35 -5.68 3.59
C VAL A 239 15.63 -4.99 2.26
N THR A 240 15.16 -5.55 1.14
CA THR A 240 15.31 -4.92 -0.18
C THR A 240 14.26 -5.37 -1.19
N SER A 241 13.97 -4.49 -2.16
CA SER A 241 13.17 -4.81 -3.35
C SER A 241 14.01 -5.33 -4.54
N ASP A 242 15.34 -5.32 -4.43
CA ASP A 242 16.27 -5.69 -5.50
C ASP A 242 16.94 -7.05 -5.19
N PRO A 243 16.53 -8.16 -5.83
CA PRO A 243 17.11 -9.47 -5.58
C PRO A 243 18.59 -9.56 -6.00
N THR A 244 19.08 -8.62 -6.81
CA THR A 244 20.48 -8.60 -7.23
C THR A 244 21.41 -7.99 -6.17
N VAL A 245 20.89 -7.24 -5.19
CA VAL A 245 21.65 -6.86 -3.98
C VAL A 245 22.09 -8.10 -3.22
N TRP A 246 21.19 -9.09 -3.03
CA TRP A 246 21.54 -10.39 -2.46
C TRP A 246 22.58 -11.12 -3.33
N ALA A 247 22.37 -11.17 -4.65
CA ALA A 247 23.26 -11.90 -5.56
C ALA A 247 24.70 -11.34 -5.56
N GLU A 248 24.86 -10.02 -5.44
CA GLU A 248 26.14 -9.31 -5.42
C GLU A 248 26.86 -9.42 -4.06
N THR A 249 26.13 -9.34 -2.95
CA THR A 249 26.73 -9.25 -1.60
C THR A 249 26.84 -10.59 -0.84
N LYS A 250 26.06 -11.61 -1.21
CA LYS A 250 26.03 -12.92 -0.52
C LYS A 250 27.41 -13.57 -0.33
N ASP A 251 28.27 -13.54 -1.34
CA ASP A 251 29.56 -14.26 -1.32
C ASP A 251 30.65 -13.49 -0.55
N ALA A 252 30.41 -12.21 -0.24
CA ALA A 252 31.18 -11.48 0.75
C ALA A 252 30.69 -11.82 2.17
N ARG A 253 29.37 -11.78 2.40
CA ARG A 253 28.78 -12.09 3.72
C ARG A 253 29.02 -13.54 4.17
N ALA A 254 29.01 -14.50 3.25
CA ALA A 254 29.27 -15.91 3.53
C ALA A 254 30.69 -16.21 4.05
N LYS A 255 31.61 -15.24 3.99
CA LYS A 255 32.96 -15.33 4.59
C LYS A 255 32.98 -14.89 6.07
N LEU A 256 31.92 -14.24 6.54
CA LEU A 256 31.79 -13.67 7.89
C LEU A 256 30.82 -14.46 8.76
N GLY A 257 29.80 -15.08 8.17
CA GLY A 257 28.81 -15.89 8.89
C GLY A 257 27.77 -16.53 7.95
N PRO A 258 26.78 -17.26 8.49
CA PRO A 258 25.73 -17.88 7.68
C PRO A 258 24.88 -16.85 6.94
N VAL A 259 24.66 -17.07 5.65
CA VAL A 259 23.78 -16.23 4.81
C VAL A 259 22.42 -16.92 4.65
N LEU A 260 21.39 -16.30 5.21
CA LEU A 260 20.01 -16.74 5.14
C LEU A 260 19.23 -15.84 4.19
N VAL A 261 18.30 -16.40 3.41
CA VAL A 261 17.42 -15.62 2.53
C VAL A 261 15.97 -16.08 2.67
N TYR A 262 15.13 -15.20 3.20
CA TYR A 262 13.68 -15.35 3.22
C TYR A 262 13.10 -14.58 2.04
N ASP A 263 12.88 -15.31 0.97
CA ASP A 263 12.27 -14.81 -0.27
C ASP A 263 11.11 -15.76 -0.64
N PRO A 264 9.92 -15.52 -0.06
CA PRO A 264 8.70 -16.25 -0.42
C PRO A 264 8.17 -15.88 -1.81
N GLY A 265 8.69 -14.82 -2.45
CA GLY A 265 8.31 -14.39 -3.79
C GLY A 265 9.00 -15.16 -4.92
N HIS A 266 10.12 -15.82 -4.62
CA HIS A 266 11.02 -16.45 -5.59
C HIS A 266 11.69 -15.47 -6.57
N LEU A 267 12.13 -14.31 -6.04
CA LEU A 267 12.80 -13.24 -6.77
C LEU A 267 14.32 -13.44 -6.93
N CYS A 268 14.97 -14.08 -5.96
CA CYS A 268 16.40 -14.45 -5.98
C CYS A 268 16.61 -15.78 -6.70
N ASP A 269 17.72 -15.93 -7.44
CA ASP A 269 18.10 -17.22 -8.05
C ASP A 269 18.79 -18.13 -7.03
N THR A 270 18.00 -18.89 -6.27
CA THR A 270 18.48 -19.86 -5.27
C THR A 270 17.45 -20.96 -4.98
N PRO A 271 17.90 -22.23 -4.80
CA PRO A 271 17.09 -23.29 -4.20
C PRO A 271 17.12 -23.26 -2.66
N ALA A 272 18.14 -22.66 -2.06
CA ALA A 272 18.32 -22.57 -0.61
C ALA A 272 17.57 -21.34 -0.07
N ARG A 273 16.33 -21.54 0.34
CA ARG A 273 15.43 -20.53 0.92
C ARG A 273 15.11 -20.88 2.36
N LEU A 274 15.05 -19.88 3.22
CA LEU A 274 14.63 -20.03 4.61
C LEU A 274 13.12 -20.28 4.67
N HIS A 275 12.69 -21.33 5.38
CA HIS A 275 11.29 -21.54 5.74
C HIS A 275 11.10 -20.99 7.17
N TRP A 276 10.13 -20.09 7.35
CA TRP A 276 9.89 -19.45 8.63
C TRP A 276 8.38 -19.43 8.92
N SER A 277 7.98 -20.10 10.00
CA SER A 277 6.56 -20.23 10.36
C SER A 277 6.10 -19.08 11.27
N PRO A 278 5.09 -18.27 10.88
CA PRO A 278 4.67 -17.12 11.67
C PRO A 278 4.11 -17.43 13.07
N THR A 279 3.78 -18.68 13.38
CA THR A 279 3.39 -19.14 14.72
C THR A 279 4.58 -19.38 15.66
N ALA A 280 5.82 -19.37 15.18
CA ALA A 280 7.01 -19.58 16.00
C ALA A 280 7.10 -18.54 17.14
N GLY A 281 7.32 -19.03 18.37
CA GLY A 281 7.40 -18.22 19.59
C GLY A 281 6.06 -17.68 20.09
N CYS A 282 4.96 -17.88 19.37
CA CYS A 282 3.63 -17.37 19.75
C CYS A 282 2.99 -18.16 20.90
N GLU A 283 3.66 -19.19 21.43
CA GLU A 283 3.39 -19.77 22.74
C GLU A 283 3.49 -18.71 23.86
N LEU A 284 4.29 -17.66 23.66
CA LEU A 284 4.28 -16.45 24.48
C LEU A 284 3.20 -15.47 23.98
N PRO A 285 2.28 -15.00 24.86
CA PRO A 285 1.15 -14.18 24.45
C PRO A 285 1.56 -12.80 23.91
N ASP A 286 2.67 -12.25 24.42
CA ASP A 286 3.23 -10.96 23.97
C ASP A 286 3.91 -11.08 22.60
N THR A 287 4.60 -12.20 22.34
CA THR A 287 5.14 -12.52 21.02
C THR A 287 4.00 -12.71 20.01
N ALA A 288 2.91 -13.37 20.40
CA ALA A 288 1.71 -13.47 19.57
C ALA A 288 1.07 -12.09 19.29
N ALA A 289 1.09 -11.17 20.26
CA ALA A 289 0.59 -9.79 20.10
C ALA A 289 1.44 -8.98 19.11
N ALA A 290 2.77 -9.00 19.29
CA ALA A 290 3.71 -8.32 18.42
C ALA A 290 3.69 -8.89 16.99
N ARG A 291 3.60 -10.22 16.86
CA ARG A 291 3.44 -10.92 15.58
C ARG A 291 2.13 -10.51 14.88
N ALA A 292 1.01 -10.48 15.60
CA ALA A 292 -0.28 -10.04 15.04
C ALA A 292 -0.22 -8.59 14.55
N ALA A 293 0.38 -7.68 15.34
CA ALA A 293 0.56 -6.29 14.98
C ALA A 293 1.42 -6.12 13.70
N ALA A 294 2.53 -6.87 13.59
CA ALA A 294 3.42 -6.80 12.44
C ALA A 294 2.84 -7.45 11.16
N LEU A 295 2.12 -8.57 11.28
CA LEU A 295 1.41 -9.20 10.16
C LEU A 295 0.30 -8.29 9.60
N LEU A 296 -0.40 -7.53 10.46
CA LEU A 296 -1.47 -6.63 10.02
C LEU A 296 -0.98 -5.23 9.61
N ALA A 297 0.25 -4.83 9.97
CA ALA A 297 0.77 -3.49 9.71
C ALA A 297 0.69 -3.04 8.22
N PRO A 298 0.98 -3.89 7.21
CA PRO A 298 0.78 -3.55 5.80
C PRO A 298 -0.64 -3.13 5.43
N VAL A 299 -1.65 -3.86 5.94
CA VAL A 299 -3.05 -3.65 5.58
C VAL A 299 -3.77 -2.66 6.52
N ARG A 300 -3.18 -2.31 7.67
CA ARG A 300 -3.86 -1.58 8.76
C ARG A 300 -4.47 -0.27 8.27
N PRO A 301 -5.78 -0.06 8.48
CA PRO A 301 -6.43 1.22 8.23
C PRO A 301 -5.75 2.36 9.02
N GLN A 302 -5.55 3.51 8.36
CA GLN A 302 -4.88 4.65 8.97
C GLN A 302 -5.83 5.68 9.59
N ALA A 303 -7.11 5.73 9.16
CA ALA A 303 -8.07 6.68 9.72
C ALA A 303 -8.47 6.29 11.15
N ARG A 304 -8.72 7.30 11.99
CA ARG A 304 -9.04 7.08 13.43
C ARG A 304 -10.38 6.36 13.64
N ILE A 305 -11.32 6.50 12.72
CA ILE A 305 -12.64 5.82 12.77
C ILE A 305 -12.51 4.30 12.67
N ASP A 306 -11.52 3.81 11.92
CA ASP A 306 -11.28 2.38 11.69
C ASP A 306 -10.44 1.72 12.80
N ALA A 307 -9.94 2.50 13.77
CA ALA A 307 -9.02 2.01 14.80
C ALA A 307 -9.59 0.79 15.56
N ALA A 308 -10.86 0.87 15.98
CA ALA A 308 -11.53 -0.24 16.67
C ALA A 308 -11.62 -1.52 15.82
N VAL A 309 -11.69 -1.43 14.48
CA VAL A 309 -11.65 -2.59 13.58
C VAL A 309 -10.24 -3.19 13.55
N ALA A 310 -9.22 -2.34 13.38
CA ALA A 310 -7.83 -2.76 13.35
C ALA A 310 -7.39 -3.42 14.66
N ASP A 311 -7.82 -2.87 15.79
CA ASP A 311 -7.51 -3.38 17.12
C ASP A 311 -8.24 -4.70 17.39
N THR A 312 -9.49 -4.84 16.93
CA THR A 312 -10.23 -6.13 16.95
C THR A 312 -9.52 -7.18 16.09
N ALA A 313 -9.02 -6.83 14.90
CA ALA A 313 -8.28 -7.75 14.03
C ALA A 313 -6.97 -8.21 14.70
N GLN A 314 -6.24 -7.30 15.34
CA GLN A 314 -5.03 -7.62 16.10
C GLN A 314 -5.33 -8.56 17.27
N THR A 315 -6.41 -8.31 18.04
CA THR A 315 -6.85 -9.17 19.14
C THR A 315 -7.23 -10.58 18.66
N LEU A 316 -8.03 -10.69 17.60
CA LEU A 316 -8.42 -11.98 17.02
C LEU A 316 -7.19 -12.76 16.53
N LEU A 317 -6.31 -12.10 15.77
CA LEU A 317 -5.11 -12.72 15.21
C LEU A 317 -4.11 -13.14 16.30
N GLN A 318 -3.89 -12.35 17.34
CA GLN A 318 -3.07 -12.72 18.50
C GLN A 318 -3.59 -14.02 19.13
N CYS A 319 -4.90 -14.11 19.38
CA CYS A 319 -5.50 -15.30 19.98
C CYS A 319 -5.39 -16.53 19.06
N TRP A 320 -5.55 -16.37 17.74
CA TRP A 320 -5.38 -17.46 16.77
C TRP A 320 -3.92 -17.91 16.62
N LEU A 321 -2.95 -16.99 16.60
CA LEU A 321 -1.52 -17.33 16.56
C LEU A 321 -1.10 -18.10 17.81
N HIS A 322 -1.51 -17.64 19.00
CA HIS A 322 -1.23 -18.31 20.25
C HIS A 322 -1.90 -19.69 20.33
N ALA A 323 -3.19 -19.79 19.98
CA ALA A 323 -3.91 -21.06 19.90
C ALA A 323 -3.25 -22.05 18.94
N ALA A 324 -2.76 -21.58 17.79
CA ALA A 324 -2.05 -22.42 16.83
C ALA A 324 -0.70 -22.90 17.38
N ALA A 325 0.08 -22.01 18.00
CA ALA A 325 1.40 -22.34 18.53
C ALA A 325 1.33 -23.37 19.68
N VAL A 326 0.50 -23.14 20.70
CA VAL A 326 0.46 -24.03 21.88
C VAL A 326 0.00 -25.46 21.56
N ASP A 327 -0.83 -25.64 20.53
CA ASP A 327 -1.38 -26.91 20.05
C ASP A 327 -0.66 -27.45 18.79
N GLY A 328 0.49 -26.86 18.41
CA GLY A 328 1.34 -27.34 17.31
C GLY A 328 0.71 -27.27 15.91
N ARG A 329 -0.25 -26.37 15.67
CA ARG A 329 -0.94 -26.23 14.39
C ARG A 329 -0.08 -25.46 13.36
N PRO A 330 -0.05 -25.89 12.09
CA PRO A 330 0.63 -25.14 11.03
C PRO A 330 -0.08 -23.81 10.73
N PHE A 331 0.66 -22.77 10.35
CA PHE A 331 0.13 -21.41 10.13
C PHE A 331 -1.11 -21.32 9.22
N ARG A 332 -1.27 -22.22 8.24
CA ARG A 332 -2.49 -22.33 7.40
C ARG A 332 -3.79 -22.47 8.22
N GLN A 333 -3.72 -22.99 9.44
CA GLN A 333 -4.85 -23.09 10.37
C GLN A 333 -5.32 -21.72 10.87
N VAL A 334 -4.39 -20.78 11.10
CA VAL A 334 -4.69 -19.40 11.50
C VAL A 334 -5.50 -18.70 10.41
N ALA A 335 -5.09 -18.88 9.14
CA ALA A 335 -5.83 -18.36 7.99
C ALA A 335 -7.24 -18.99 7.84
N ARG A 336 -7.40 -20.29 8.19
CA ARG A 336 -8.72 -20.96 8.22
C ARG A 336 -9.64 -20.37 9.28
N TRP A 337 -9.13 -20.07 10.47
CA TRP A 337 -9.92 -19.42 11.52
C TRP A 337 -10.25 -17.95 11.17
N ALA A 338 -9.33 -17.25 10.50
CA ALA A 338 -9.54 -15.90 10.01
C ALA A 338 -10.67 -15.80 8.98
N SER A 339 -10.85 -16.80 8.10
CA SER A 339 -11.99 -16.87 7.17
C SER A 339 -13.31 -17.31 7.81
N GLY A 340 -13.42 -17.24 9.15
CA GLY A 340 -14.61 -17.64 9.93
C GLY A 340 -14.83 -19.16 10.03
N SER A 341 -14.09 -19.98 9.29
CA SER A 341 -14.24 -21.43 9.32
C SER A 341 -13.79 -22.00 10.66
N ALA A 342 -14.70 -22.67 11.36
CA ALA A 342 -14.49 -23.25 12.68
C ALA A 342 -14.05 -22.24 13.77
N ALA A 343 -14.54 -20.99 13.75
CA ALA A 343 -14.14 -19.91 14.67
C ALA A 343 -14.17 -20.25 16.19
N HIS A 344 -14.97 -21.23 16.63
CA HIS A 344 -15.03 -21.70 18.03
C HIS A 344 -14.02 -22.81 18.38
N GLU A 345 -13.33 -23.41 17.39
CA GLU A 345 -12.22 -24.34 17.61
C GLU A 345 -11.09 -23.73 18.45
N PRO A 346 -10.54 -22.53 18.13
CA PRO A 346 -9.51 -21.91 18.96
C PRO A 346 -10.02 -21.47 20.34
N VAL A 347 -11.30 -21.09 20.50
CA VAL A 347 -11.88 -20.79 21.82
C VAL A 347 -11.87 -22.04 22.72
N ARG A 348 -12.27 -23.21 22.18
CA ARG A 348 -12.23 -24.48 22.92
C ARG A 348 -10.80 -24.88 23.28
N LEU A 349 -9.88 -24.78 22.32
CA LEU A 349 -8.45 -25.06 22.49
C LEU A 349 -7.87 -24.21 23.63
N LEU A 350 -8.07 -22.89 23.61
CA LEU A 350 -7.58 -21.97 24.63
C LEU A 350 -8.23 -22.17 26.02
N ARG A 351 -9.42 -22.79 26.10
CA ARG A 351 -10.05 -23.18 27.37
C ARG A 351 -9.48 -24.47 27.98
N THR A 352 -8.96 -25.38 27.16
CA THR A 352 -8.60 -26.74 27.60
C THR A 352 -7.12 -27.06 27.56
N HIS A 353 -6.32 -26.32 26.79
CA HIS A 353 -4.90 -26.63 26.61
C HIS A 353 -4.05 -26.07 27.78
N PRO A 354 -3.25 -26.88 28.49
CA PRO A 354 -2.59 -26.47 29.74
C PRO A 354 -1.48 -25.43 29.57
N LYS A 355 -1.04 -25.14 28.34
CA LYS A 355 -0.09 -24.05 28.03
C LYS A 355 -0.77 -22.77 27.50
N ALA A 356 -2.10 -22.73 27.40
CA ALA A 356 -2.80 -21.53 26.94
C ALA A 356 -2.71 -20.42 28.00
N ALA A 357 -2.39 -19.20 27.57
CA ALA A 357 -2.32 -18.05 28.47
C ALA A 357 -3.73 -17.69 28.99
N SER A 358 -3.82 -17.48 30.31
CA SER A 358 -5.09 -17.16 30.98
C SER A 358 -5.76 -15.92 30.37
N GLY A 359 -7.09 -15.91 30.35
CA GLY A 359 -7.90 -14.82 29.81
C GLY A 359 -8.04 -14.81 28.28
N LEU A 360 -7.07 -15.29 27.49
CA LEU A 360 -7.13 -15.21 26.01
C LEU A 360 -8.35 -15.94 25.41
N ALA A 361 -8.82 -17.02 26.03
CA ALA A 361 -10.05 -17.70 25.62
C ALA A 361 -11.29 -16.79 25.71
N GLY A 362 -11.42 -16.02 26.79
CA GLY A 362 -12.51 -15.07 27.00
C GLY A 362 -12.36 -13.79 26.17
N LEU A 363 -11.12 -13.34 25.95
CA LEU A 363 -10.81 -12.23 25.05
C LEU A 363 -11.22 -12.56 23.60
N LEU A 364 -10.89 -13.76 23.12
CA LEU A 364 -11.30 -14.25 21.81
C LEU A 364 -12.82 -14.41 21.69
N GLU A 365 -13.47 -15.01 22.68
CA GLU A 365 -14.92 -15.17 22.70
C GLU A 365 -15.66 -13.82 22.70
N SER A 366 -15.18 -12.84 23.48
CA SER A 366 -15.68 -11.47 23.48
C SER A 366 -15.51 -10.79 22.11
N ALA A 367 -14.33 -10.90 21.49
CA ALA A 367 -14.05 -10.34 20.17
C ALA A 367 -14.89 -11.00 19.04
N LEU A 368 -15.24 -12.28 19.18
CA LEU A 368 -16.11 -13.01 18.23
C LEU A 368 -17.62 -12.73 18.40
N THR A 369 -18.04 -12.18 19.54
CA THR A 369 -19.48 -12.03 19.89
C THR A 369 -19.96 -10.59 20.04
N ALA A 370 -19.11 -9.65 20.48
CA ALA A 370 -19.57 -8.32 20.92
C ALA A 370 -20.13 -7.41 19.80
N TYR A 371 -19.48 -7.36 18.63
CA TYR A 371 -19.84 -6.44 17.54
C TYR A 371 -19.71 -7.14 16.17
N PRO A 372 -20.80 -7.70 15.61
CA PRO A 372 -20.76 -8.51 14.39
C PRO A 372 -20.09 -7.84 13.18
N GLU A 373 -20.52 -6.62 12.83
CA GLU A 373 -19.95 -5.85 11.70
C GLU A 373 -18.45 -5.56 11.90
N ARG A 374 -18.04 -5.20 13.12
CA ARG A 374 -16.64 -4.92 13.45
C ARG A 374 -15.78 -6.17 13.36
N ARG A 375 -16.30 -7.32 13.83
CA ARG A 375 -15.67 -8.64 13.70
C ARG A 375 -15.52 -9.03 12.24
N GLU A 376 -16.55 -8.82 11.42
CA GLU A 376 -16.53 -9.17 10.01
C GLU A 376 -15.51 -8.32 9.22
N MET A 377 -15.47 -7.00 9.43
CA MET A 377 -14.42 -6.15 8.87
C MET A 377 -13.01 -6.53 9.38
N ALA A 378 -12.88 -6.94 10.64
CA ALA A 378 -11.62 -7.40 11.23
C ALA A 378 -11.15 -8.76 10.66
N GLN A 379 -12.09 -9.67 10.39
CA GLN A 379 -11.84 -10.92 9.68
C GLN A 379 -11.43 -10.66 8.24
N GLU A 380 -12.15 -9.79 7.52
CA GLU A 380 -11.82 -9.41 6.15
C GLU A 380 -10.41 -8.81 6.05
N LEU A 381 -10.03 -7.91 6.97
CA LEU A 381 -8.69 -7.33 7.07
C LEU A 381 -7.61 -8.42 7.24
N THR A 382 -7.88 -9.43 8.07
CA THR A 382 -6.95 -10.55 8.32
C THR A 382 -6.86 -11.50 7.13
N VAL A 383 -7.99 -11.82 6.49
CA VAL A 383 -8.04 -12.60 5.24
C VAL A 383 -7.30 -11.87 4.12
N ARG A 384 -7.42 -10.55 4.02
CA ARG A 384 -6.71 -9.74 3.02
C ARG A 384 -5.19 -9.77 3.24
N ALA A 385 -4.72 -9.66 4.49
CA ALA A 385 -3.31 -9.83 4.84
C ALA A 385 -2.78 -11.22 4.42
N PHE A 386 -3.58 -12.27 4.54
CA PHE A 386 -3.18 -13.64 4.20
C PHE A 386 -3.57 -14.10 2.79
N SER A 387 -4.03 -13.19 1.92
CA SER A 387 -4.43 -13.48 0.53
C SER A 387 -3.34 -14.20 -0.28
N ALA A 388 -2.06 -13.88 -0.02
CA ALA A 388 -0.91 -14.51 -0.66
C ALA A 388 -0.71 -16.00 -0.31
N LEU A 389 -1.34 -16.50 0.77
CA LEU A 389 -1.34 -17.94 1.09
C LEU A 389 -2.17 -18.79 0.10
N SER A 390 -2.80 -18.17 -0.91
CA SER A 390 -3.31 -18.87 -2.10
C SER A 390 -2.18 -19.52 -2.93
N SER A 391 -0.99 -18.91 -2.97
CA SER A 391 0.19 -19.45 -3.66
C SER A 391 0.84 -20.61 -2.90
N VAL A 392 1.28 -21.64 -3.63
CA VAL A 392 1.91 -22.84 -3.02
C VAL A 392 3.23 -22.48 -2.33
N HIS A 393 4.13 -21.78 -3.03
CA HIS A 393 5.45 -21.41 -2.53
C HIS A 393 5.39 -20.54 -1.26
N ILE A 394 4.42 -19.63 -1.16
CA ILE A 394 4.24 -18.76 0.02
C ILE A 394 3.74 -19.57 1.22
N ARG A 395 2.90 -20.60 1.02
CA ARG A 395 2.53 -21.54 2.09
C ARG A 395 3.71 -22.39 2.55
N GLU A 396 4.57 -22.82 1.62
CA GLU A 396 5.75 -23.63 1.94
C GLU A 396 6.78 -22.80 2.71
N ALA A 397 7.02 -21.54 2.31
CA ALA A 397 7.85 -20.60 3.07
C ALA A 397 7.30 -20.29 4.48
N CYS A 398 6.04 -20.64 4.78
CA CYS A 398 5.43 -20.56 6.12
C CYS A 398 5.47 -21.90 6.89
N ALA A 399 6.06 -22.96 6.34
CA ALA A 399 6.15 -24.27 6.98
C ALA A 399 7.16 -24.27 8.15
N PRO A 400 6.91 -25.05 9.22
CA PRO A 400 7.87 -25.20 10.31
C PRO A 400 9.04 -26.11 9.89
N ASN A 401 10.22 -25.53 9.71
CA ASN A 401 11.46 -26.27 9.49
C ASN A 401 12.42 -26.10 10.69
N ARG A 402 12.98 -27.21 11.21
CA ARG A 402 13.85 -27.21 12.38
C ARG A 402 15.26 -26.69 12.07
N SER A 403 15.84 -26.99 10.91
CA SER A 403 17.17 -26.46 10.54
C SER A 403 17.12 -24.94 10.43
N ASP A 404 16.07 -24.44 9.80
CA ASP A 404 15.90 -23.04 9.45
C ASP A 404 15.56 -22.21 10.69
N ALA A 405 14.76 -22.76 11.60
CA ALA A 405 14.54 -22.17 12.93
C ALA A 405 15.84 -22.09 13.74
N ALA A 406 16.64 -23.17 13.79
CA ALA A 406 17.91 -23.18 14.52
C ALA A 406 18.91 -22.15 13.94
N ALA A 407 19.03 -22.08 12.60
CA ALA A 407 19.88 -21.10 11.92
C ALA A 407 19.39 -19.66 12.14
N LEU A 408 18.07 -19.42 12.14
CA LEU A 408 17.48 -18.11 12.44
C LEU A 408 17.65 -17.69 13.92
N GLU A 409 17.76 -18.65 14.83
CA GLU A 409 18.09 -18.39 16.24
C GLU A 409 19.59 -18.17 16.50
N SER A 410 20.46 -18.64 15.60
CA SER A 410 21.92 -18.60 15.78
C SER A 410 22.65 -17.54 14.95
N PHE A 411 22.18 -17.20 13.75
CA PHE A 411 22.92 -16.37 12.77
C PHE A 411 23.48 -15.06 13.35
N ALA A 412 22.74 -14.40 14.24
CA ALA A 412 23.14 -13.15 14.87
C ALA A 412 24.38 -13.31 15.78
N ARG A 413 24.59 -14.48 16.40
CA ARG A 413 25.81 -14.79 17.18
C ARG A 413 26.95 -15.27 16.28
N GLU A 414 26.63 -15.75 15.09
CA GLU A 414 27.58 -16.29 14.10
C GLU A 414 28.03 -15.24 13.05
N GLY A 415 27.76 -13.94 13.26
CA GLY A 415 28.12 -12.87 12.31
C GLY A 415 27.33 -12.88 10.99
N GLY A 416 26.27 -13.70 10.93
CA GLY A 416 25.50 -14.01 9.72
C GLY A 416 24.66 -12.85 9.20
N THR A 417 24.02 -13.08 8.05
CA THR A 417 23.20 -12.08 7.38
C THR A 417 21.89 -12.67 6.89
N LEU A 418 20.78 -12.07 7.30
CA LEU A 418 19.44 -12.43 6.83
C LEU A 418 18.97 -11.42 5.79
N TYR A 419 18.71 -11.90 4.58
CA TYR A 419 18.09 -11.14 3.49
C TYR A 419 16.59 -11.42 3.46
N LEU A 420 15.79 -10.36 3.48
CA LEU A 420 14.33 -10.34 3.33
C LEU A 420 14.02 -9.66 2.01
N VAL A 421 13.67 -10.44 0.99
CA VAL A 421 13.49 -9.96 -0.38
C VAL A 421 12.02 -10.09 -0.78
N GLY A 422 11.46 -9.04 -1.38
CA GLY A 422 10.04 -8.99 -1.72
C GLY A 422 9.69 -7.97 -2.79
N GLU A 423 8.52 -8.16 -3.40
CA GLU A 423 7.99 -7.26 -4.42
C GLU A 423 7.72 -5.86 -3.81
N PRO A 424 8.10 -4.75 -4.50
CA PRO A 424 7.82 -3.41 -4.02
C PRO A 424 6.34 -3.02 -4.25
N ILE A 425 5.54 -3.04 -3.19
CA ILE A 425 4.09 -2.80 -3.22
C ILE A 425 3.74 -1.47 -2.53
N GLU A 426 3.29 -0.48 -3.32
CA GLU A 426 2.90 0.84 -2.81
C GLU A 426 1.53 0.85 -2.12
N ASP A 427 0.55 0.10 -2.64
CA ASP A 427 -0.76 -0.13 -1.99
C ASP A 427 -0.98 -1.60 -1.58
N PRO A 428 -0.46 -2.02 -0.41
CA PRO A 428 -0.76 -3.32 0.15
C PRO A 428 -2.18 -3.44 0.71
N ARG A 429 -2.97 -2.35 0.81
CA ARG A 429 -4.34 -2.43 1.35
C ARG A 429 -5.31 -3.10 0.37
N SER A 430 -4.98 -3.15 -0.91
CA SER A 430 -5.70 -3.95 -1.92
C SER A 430 -5.04 -5.31 -2.16
N ARG A 431 -3.72 -5.35 -2.38
CA ARG A 431 -2.96 -6.58 -2.65
C ARG A 431 -1.62 -6.59 -1.88
N PRO A 432 -1.56 -7.12 -0.65
CA PRO A 432 -0.35 -7.04 0.18
C PRO A 432 0.79 -8.00 -0.21
N GLY A 433 0.53 -8.99 -1.08
CA GLY A 433 1.55 -9.98 -1.46
C GLY A 433 2.15 -10.66 -0.23
N ALA A 434 3.47 -10.89 -0.25
CA ALA A 434 4.20 -11.45 0.89
C ALA A 434 4.61 -10.41 1.96
N MET A 435 4.29 -9.12 1.79
CA MET A 435 4.69 -8.03 2.69
C MET A 435 4.35 -8.29 4.17
N PRO A 436 3.19 -8.87 4.55
CA PRO A 436 2.89 -9.27 5.93
C PRO A 436 3.94 -10.20 6.55
N LEU A 437 4.40 -11.21 5.79
CA LEU A 437 5.37 -12.18 6.26
C LEU A 437 6.76 -11.54 6.42
N LEU A 438 7.18 -10.76 5.42
CA LEU A 438 8.43 -9.99 5.45
C LEU A 438 8.47 -9.00 6.63
N THR A 439 7.37 -8.27 6.85
CA THR A 439 7.22 -7.34 7.99
C THR A 439 7.27 -8.06 9.34
N ALA A 440 6.61 -9.21 9.45
CA ALA A 440 6.52 -9.98 10.69
C ALA A 440 7.80 -10.74 11.05
N LEU A 441 8.63 -11.12 10.06
CA LEU A 441 9.97 -11.67 10.28
C LEU A 441 10.96 -10.55 10.63
N ALA A 442 10.97 -9.44 9.87
CA ALA A 442 11.83 -8.29 10.14
C ALA A 442 11.64 -7.75 11.56
N ALA A 443 10.38 -7.60 12.01
CA ALA A 443 10.04 -7.08 13.33
C ALA A 443 10.52 -7.98 14.49
N ASP A 444 10.56 -9.29 14.29
CA ASP A 444 10.96 -10.26 15.32
C ASP A 444 12.48 -10.50 15.33
N VAL A 445 13.15 -10.36 14.19
CA VAL A 445 14.63 -10.30 14.15
C VAL A 445 15.12 -9.05 14.87
N VAL A 446 14.48 -7.90 14.63
CA VAL A 446 14.69 -6.66 15.41
C VAL A 446 14.43 -6.91 16.91
N GLU A 447 13.33 -7.55 17.27
CA GLU A 447 13.01 -7.83 18.68
C GLU A 447 13.94 -8.90 19.29
N HIS A 448 14.50 -9.81 18.50
CA HIS A 448 15.56 -10.72 18.94
C HIS A 448 16.85 -9.94 19.23
N GLY A 449 17.24 -9.01 18.35
CA GLY A 449 18.38 -8.10 18.56
C GLY A 449 18.21 -7.24 19.81
N ARG A 450 17.03 -6.66 20.04
CA ARG A 450 16.67 -5.93 21.27
C ARG A 450 16.81 -6.80 22.52
N ARG A 451 16.26 -8.03 22.50
CA ARG A 451 16.38 -8.99 23.61
C ARG A 451 17.81 -9.48 23.82
N MET A 452 18.66 -9.49 22.79
CA MET A 452 20.11 -9.75 22.93
C MET A 452 20.83 -8.57 23.58
N ALA A 453 20.61 -7.33 23.10
CA ALA A 453 21.16 -6.11 23.68
C ALA A 453 20.82 -5.98 25.18
N ALA A 454 19.55 -6.15 25.54
CA ALA A 454 19.08 -6.09 26.93
C ALA A 454 19.60 -7.22 27.86
N ARG A 455 20.42 -8.15 27.34
CA ARG A 455 21.09 -9.21 28.10
C ARG A 455 22.63 -9.16 28.02
N SER A 456 23.21 -8.24 27.26
CA SER A 456 24.66 -8.01 27.30
C SER A 456 25.04 -7.15 28.50
N THR A 457 26.30 -7.20 28.92
CA THR A 457 26.83 -6.45 30.06
C THR A 457 26.60 -4.95 29.93
N ASP A 458 26.73 -4.42 28.70
CA ASP A 458 26.69 -3.00 28.39
C ASP A 458 25.31 -2.53 27.85
N GLY A 459 24.30 -3.40 27.87
CA GLY A 459 22.95 -3.12 27.35
C GLY A 459 22.85 -2.95 25.82
N ARG A 460 23.94 -3.27 25.11
CA ARG A 460 24.17 -3.01 23.68
C ARG A 460 24.63 -4.27 22.95
N LEU A 461 24.24 -4.45 21.69
CA LEU A 461 24.88 -5.47 20.83
C LEU A 461 26.33 -5.10 20.51
N ASP A 462 27.24 -6.04 20.76
CA ASP A 462 28.59 -6.03 20.25
C ASP A 462 28.99 -7.46 19.78
N PRO A 463 29.41 -7.65 18.52
CA PRO A 463 29.40 -6.67 17.44
C PRO A 463 27.96 -6.21 17.08
N PRO A 464 27.78 -5.00 16.52
CA PRO A 464 26.46 -4.43 16.24
C PRO A 464 25.75 -5.18 15.10
N MET A 465 24.41 -5.23 15.16
CA MET A 465 23.56 -5.76 14.09
C MET A 465 23.12 -4.64 13.14
N THR A 466 23.77 -4.52 11.99
CA THR A 466 23.44 -3.49 10.99
C THR A 466 22.08 -3.79 10.33
N LEU A 467 21.17 -2.82 10.37
CA LEU A 467 19.86 -2.91 9.73
C LEU A 467 19.89 -2.11 8.42
N VAL A 468 19.94 -2.80 7.28
CA VAL A 468 19.92 -2.20 5.94
C VAL A 468 18.52 -2.34 5.37
N LEU A 469 17.77 -1.24 5.34
CA LEU A 469 16.32 -1.21 5.12
C LEU A 469 15.99 -0.45 3.82
N ASP A 470 16.27 -1.09 2.68
CA ASP A 470 15.99 -0.60 1.32
C ASP A 470 14.53 -0.78 0.92
N ASP A 471 13.91 0.29 0.42
CA ASP A 471 12.50 0.36 0.03
C ASP A 471 11.54 -0.17 1.12
N VAL A 472 11.93 -0.04 2.39
CA VAL A 472 11.28 -0.73 3.51
C VAL A 472 9.78 -0.40 3.64
N ALA A 473 9.36 0.79 3.22
CA ALA A 473 7.94 1.13 3.10
C ALA A 473 7.18 0.28 2.06
N ALA A 474 7.80 -0.08 0.93
CA ALA A 474 7.22 -0.88 -0.13
C ALA A 474 7.50 -2.39 0.00
N VAL A 475 8.39 -2.84 0.90
CA VAL A 475 8.76 -4.27 1.07
C VAL A 475 8.34 -4.85 2.43
N ALA A 476 8.57 -4.13 3.53
CA ALA A 476 8.35 -4.63 4.89
C ALA A 476 8.16 -3.47 5.91
N PRO A 477 7.02 -2.75 5.93
CA PRO A 477 6.80 -1.55 6.74
C PRO A 477 6.79 -1.83 8.25
N LEU A 478 7.99 -1.90 8.83
CA LEU A 478 8.27 -2.16 10.25
C LEU A 478 7.51 -1.20 11.20
N PRO A 479 6.64 -1.71 12.09
CA PRO A 479 5.99 -0.88 13.12
C PRO A 479 6.99 -0.12 14.02
N GLN A 480 8.13 -0.74 14.32
CA GLN A 480 9.17 -0.23 15.22
C GLN A 480 10.11 0.81 14.58
N LEU A 481 9.95 1.14 13.29
CA LEU A 481 10.92 1.96 12.55
C LEU A 481 11.23 3.34 13.18
N PRO A 482 10.26 4.11 13.72
CA PRO A 482 10.56 5.38 14.38
C PRO A 482 11.46 5.20 15.61
N GLU A 483 11.20 4.17 16.42
CA GLU A 483 11.99 3.87 17.61
C GLU A 483 13.40 3.36 17.24
N LEU A 484 13.54 2.64 16.12
CA LEU A 484 14.84 2.20 15.60
C LEU A 484 15.70 3.37 15.13
N LEU A 485 15.12 4.33 14.39
CA LEU A 485 15.83 5.55 14.01
C LEU A 485 16.26 6.37 15.24
N ALA A 486 15.41 6.45 16.27
CA ALA A 486 15.69 7.23 17.47
C ALA A 486 16.65 6.56 18.47
N THR A 487 16.73 5.22 18.53
CA THR A 487 17.43 4.50 19.62
C THR A 487 18.26 3.28 19.18
N GLY A 488 18.26 2.92 17.90
CA GLY A 488 18.91 1.72 17.39
C GLY A 488 20.42 1.69 17.65
N GLU A 489 21.13 2.77 17.33
CA GLU A 489 22.59 2.91 17.50
C GLU A 489 23.05 2.67 18.95
N MET A 490 22.37 3.29 19.92
CA MET A 490 22.65 3.10 21.36
C MET A 490 22.53 1.64 21.80
N ARG A 491 21.62 0.88 21.18
CA ARG A 491 21.39 -0.55 21.44
C ARG A 491 22.23 -1.46 20.54
N GLY A 492 23.09 -0.91 19.67
CA GLY A 492 23.94 -1.67 18.75
C GLY A 492 23.20 -2.20 17.52
N MET A 493 22.13 -1.54 17.12
CA MET A 493 21.35 -1.82 15.91
C MET A 493 21.27 -0.56 15.02
N PRO A 494 22.39 -0.12 14.42
CA PRO A 494 22.39 1.05 13.54
C PRO A 494 21.54 0.77 12.30
N ALA A 495 20.71 1.75 11.91
CA ALA A 495 19.70 1.58 10.87
C ALA A 495 19.94 2.53 9.69
N LEU A 496 20.31 1.97 8.54
CA LEU A 496 20.28 2.64 7.25
C LEU A 496 18.91 2.40 6.63
N VAL A 497 18.08 3.45 6.56
CA VAL A 497 16.71 3.43 6.06
C VAL A 497 16.67 4.18 4.74
N LEU A 498 16.29 3.51 3.65
CA LEU A 498 16.17 4.16 2.34
C LEU A 498 14.74 4.09 1.79
N LEU A 499 14.16 5.26 1.51
CA LEU A 499 12.78 5.42 1.05
C LEU A 499 12.73 6.15 -0.30
N ARG A 500 11.61 6.01 -1.02
CA ARG A 500 11.39 6.70 -2.31
C ARG A 500 11.13 8.20 -2.14
N SER A 501 10.37 8.57 -1.12
CA SER A 501 10.07 9.97 -0.78
C SER A 501 9.58 10.14 0.66
N GLN A 502 9.47 11.38 1.14
CA GLN A 502 8.95 11.68 2.48
C GLN A 502 7.45 11.36 2.61
N GLU A 503 6.69 11.48 1.52
CA GLU A 503 5.27 11.12 1.44
C GLU A 503 5.08 9.61 1.60
N GLN A 504 5.97 8.80 1.01
CA GLN A 504 5.96 7.35 1.20
C GLN A 504 6.15 6.99 2.69
N GLY A 505 7.05 7.70 3.38
CA GLY A 505 7.22 7.62 4.83
C GLY A 505 5.94 7.97 5.59
N ARG A 506 5.40 9.19 5.39
CA ARG A 506 4.17 9.68 6.04
C ARG A 506 2.92 8.82 5.75
N ALA A 507 2.89 8.10 4.64
CA ALA A 507 1.79 7.19 4.28
C ALA A 507 1.80 5.87 5.07
N ARG A 508 2.94 5.48 5.64
CA ARG A 508 3.12 4.24 6.44
C ARG A 508 3.24 4.55 7.94
N TRP A 509 4.06 5.52 8.32
CA TRP A 509 4.28 5.94 9.70
C TRP A 509 3.58 7.29 9.96
N ARG A 510 2.81 7.36 11.06
CA ARG A 510 1.99 8.53 11.43
C ARG A 510 2.82 9.71 11.95
N GLU A 511 4.03 9.42 12.42
CA GLU A 511 5.02 10.39 12.88
C GLU A 511 6.00 10.68 11.73
N THR A 512 6.55 11.89 11.68
CA THR A 512 7.59 12.19 10.68
C THR A 512 8.87 11.48 11.08
N LEU A 513 9.40 10.64 10.20
CA LEU A 513 10.67 9.95 10.43
C LEU A 513 11.81 10.96 10.46
N HIS A 514 12.58 10.95 11.55
CA HIS A 514 13.77 11.76 11.75
C HIS A 514 14.90 10.89 12.28
N THR A 515 16.09 11.07 11.74
CA THR A 515 17.34 10.61 12.36
C THR A 515 17.72 11.58 13.48
N PRO A 516 18.18 11.13 14.65
CA PRO A 516 18.78 12.02 15.65
C PRO A 516 20.00 12.75 15.06
N ALA A 517 20.21 14.01 15.43
CA ALA A 517 21.38 14.75 14.97
C ALA A 517 22.67 14.12 15.55
N PRO A 518 23.72 13.88 14.74
CA PRO A 518 24.97 13.32 15.24
C PRO A 518 25.63 14.31 16.21
N GLY A 519 25.77 13.91 17.48
CA GLY A 519 26.48 14.69 18.51
C GLY A 519 25.67 15.19 19.70
N ILE A 520 24.52 14.59 20.04
CA ILE A 520 23.87 14.80 21.35
C ILE A 520 23.64 13.44 22.04
N GLY A 521 24.60 13.06 22.89
CA GLY A 521 24.62 11.88 23.74
C GLY A 521 25.70 12.00 24.80
#